data_AF-A0A223S723-F1
#
_entry.id   AF-A0A223S723-F1
#
_cell.length_a   1.000
_cell.length_b   1.000
_cell.length_c   1.000
_cell.angle_alpha   90.00
_cell.angle_beta   90.00
_cell.angle_gamma   90.00
#
_symmetry.space_group_name_H-M   'P 1'
#
loop_
_entity.id
_entity.type
_entity.pdbx_description
1 polymer ?
#
loop_
_entity_poly.entity_id
_entity_poly.type
_entity_poly.pdbx_seq_one_letter_code
_entity_poly.pdbx_strand_id
1 'polypeptide(L)'
;MTAPALPALPTSPDGQWVPACPAERLLPERGVAVLLPDGHQAALFRTHDGALYALDNIDPFSHAAVMSRGIVGDRGGEPTVASPMLKQVFSLRTGSCLDDPQVRLATYRVRERDGRIDVSIRPDEAPQ
;
A
#
# COMPACT_ATOMS: atom_id res chain seq x y z
N MET A 1 19.66 6.96 25.13
CA MET A 1 18.59 6.00 24.79
C MET A 1 18.79 5.61 23.34
N THR A 2 19.51 4.52 23.09
CA THR A 2 19.90 4.08 21.76
C THR A 2 18.80 3.17 21.22
N ALA A 3 18.11 3.61 20.16
CA ALA A 3 17.14 2.75 19.48
C ALA A 3 17.87 1.54 18.86
N PRO A 4 17.36 0.30 19.00
CA PRO A 4 17.96 -0.84 18.35
C PRO A 4 17.79 -0.70 16.83
N ALA A 5 18.88 -0.87 16.08
CA ALA A 5 18.83 -0.97 14.63
C ALA A 5 18.01 -2.22 14.26
N LEU A 6 16.91 -2.01 13.53
CA LEU A 6 16.10 -3.09 12.99
C LEU A 6 16.97 -3.95 12.06
N PRO A 7 16.92 -5.29 12.15
CA PRO A 7 17.66 -6.14 11.24
C PRO A 7 17.18 -5.91 9.81
N ALA A 8 18.13 -5.63 8.91
CA ALA A 8 17.85 -5.52 7.49
C ALA A 8 17.29 -6.86 6.98
N LEU A 9 16.09 -6.81 6.39
CA LEU A 9 15.42 -7.98 5.81
C LEU A 9 16.30 -8.56 4.68
N PRO A 10 16.39 -9.89 4.56
CA PRO A 10 17.22 -10.53 3.54
C PRO A 10 16.69 -10.24 2.12
N THR A 11 17.47 -9.50 1.33
CA THR A 11 17.24 -9.29 -0.10
C THR A 11 17.73 -10.51 -0.87
N SER A 12 16.80 -11.41 -1.21
CA SER A 12 17.06 -12.54 -2.11
C SER A 12 17.12 -12.07 -3.59
N PRO A 13 17.56 -12.89 -4.57
CA PRO A 13 17.51 -12.54 -6.00
C PRO A 13 16.08 -12.43 -6.57
N ASP A 14 15.08 -12.89 -5.82
CA ASP A 14 13.69 -12.36 -5.72
C ASP A 14 13.62 -10.90 -5.20
N GLY A 15 14.68 -10.12 -5.40
CA GLY A 15 15.02 -8.89 -4.68
C GLY A 15 14.21 -7.68 -5.06
N GLN A 16 13.03 -7.93 -5.62
CA GLN A 16 12.00 -6.97 -5.90
C GLN A 16 10.84 -7.09 -4.91
N TRP A 17 10.85 -8.00 -3.95
CA TRP A 17 9.72 -8.24 -3.04
C TRP A 17 10.14 -8.16 -1.57
N VAL A 18 9.25 -7.60 -0.76
CA VAL A 18 9.40 -7.46 0.70
C VAL A 18 8.26 -8.21 1.36
N PRO A 19 8.57 -9.09 2.33
CA PRO A 19 7.53 -9.77 3.08
C PRO A 19 6.78 -8.77 3.97
N ALA A 20 5.49 -8.58 3.72
CA ALA A 20 4.66 -7.64 4.47
C ALA A 20 4.09 -8.29 5.74
N CYS A 21 3.21 -9.29 5.59
CA CYS A 21 2.57 -9.97 6.71
C CYS A 21 1.99 -11.34 6.32
N PRO A 22 1.65 -12.22 7.29
CA PRO A 22 0.84 -13.40 7.03
C PRO A 22 -0.53 -13.02 6.46
N ALA A 23 -1.03 -13.81 5.50
CA ALA A 23 -2.29 -13.54 4.81
C ALA A 23 -3.49 -13.47 5.77
N GLU A 24 -3.49 -14.28 6.82
CA GLU A 24 -4.52 -14.28 7.88
C GLU A 24 -4.56 -12.99 8.72
N ARG A 25 -3.46 -12.23 8.76
CA ARG A 25 -3.36 -11.00 9.55
C ARG A 25 -3.87 -9.78 8.81
N LEU A 26 -3.93 -9.84 7.47
CA LEU A 26 -4.52 -8.79 6.65
C LEU A 26 -6.03 -8.99 6.55
N LEU A 27 -6.74 -8.38 7.49
CA LEU A 27 -8.20 -8.38 7.49
C LEU A 27 -8.73 -7.56 6.30
N PRO A 28 -9.84 -7.99 5.67
CA PRO A 28 -10.50 -7.20 4.64
C PRO A 28 -10.78 -5.76 5.11
N GLU A 29 -10.57 -4.81 4.21
CA GLU A 29 -10.82 -3.37 4.35
C GLU A 29 -10.01 -2.68 5.45
N ARG A 30 -9.02 -3.38 6.02
CA ARG A 30 -8.10 -2.83 7.02
C ARG A 30 -6.70 -2.77 6.44
N GLY A 31 -6.23 -1.55 6.21
CA GLY A 31 -4.89 -1.32 5.69
C GLY A 31 -3.80 -1.61 6.72
N VAL A 32 -2.63 -1.98 6.22
CA VAL A 32 -1.40 -2.11 7.01
C VAL A 32 -0.26 -1.35 6.33
N ALA A 33 0.59 -0.70 7.12
CA ALA A 33 1.79 -0.06 6.60
C ALA A 33 2.91 -1.09 6.46
N VAL A 34 3.65 -1.01 5.35
CA VAL A 34 4.81 -1.86 5.05
C VAL A 34 6.01 -0.93 4.83
N LEU A 35 7.07 -1.13 5.60
CA LEU A 35 8.33 -0.39 5.43
C LEU A 35 9.17 -1.10 4.37
N LEU A 36 9.52 -0.36 3.31
CA LEU A 36 10.37 -0.85 2.24
C LEU A 36 11.87 -0.60 2.57
N PRO A 37 12.81 -1.40 2.01
CA PRO A 37 14.24 -1.31 2.32
C PRO A 37 14.89 0.04 2.01
N ASP A 38 14.33 0.80 1.06
CA ASP A 38 14.76 2.14 0.67
C ASP A 38 14.19 3.25 1.57
N GLY A 39 13.42 2.90 2.60
CA GLY A 39 12.79 3.82 3.54
C GLY A 39 11.43 4.34 3.07
N HIS A 40 11.00 4.00 1.85
CA HIS A 40 9.63 4.26 1.41
C HIS A 40 8.64 3.38 2.19
N GLN A 41 7.37 3.76 2.17
CA GLN A 41 6.32 3.05 2.88
C GLN A 41 5.16 2.77 1.95
N ALA A 42 4.67 1.54 1.95
CA ALA A 42 3.47 1.16 1.24
C ALA A 42 2.30 0.94 2.19
N ALA A 43 1.10 1.33 1.79
CA ALA A 43 -0.16 0.99 2.42
C ALA A 43 -0.77 -0.21 1.67
N LEU A 44 -0.79 -1.37 2.33
CA LEU A 44 -1.31 -2.63 1.79
C LEU A 44 -2.76 -2.85 2.27
N PHE A 45 -3.63 -3.22 1.34
CA PHE A 45 -5.05 -3.48 1.58
C PHE A 45 -5.47 -4.81 0.98
N ARG A 46 -6.45 -5.44 1.63
CA ARG A 46 -7.28 -6.50 1.07
C ARG A 46 -8.70 -5.97 0.94
N THR A 47 -9.30 -6.01 -0.24
CA THR A 47 -10.70 -5.63 -0.44
C THR A 47 -11.65 -6.75 -0.02
N HIS A 48 -12.96 -6.46 0.08
CA HIS A 48 -13.97 -7.44 0.52
C HIS A 48 -14.07 -8.67 -0.40
N ASP A 49 -13.76 -8.53 -1.68
CA ASP A 49 -13.69 -9.59 -2.69
C ASP A 49 -12.36 -10.37 -2.66
N GLY A 50 -11.46 -10.02 -1.72
CA GLY A 50 -10.19 -10.70 -1.51
C GLY A 50 -9.03 -10.20 -2.37
N ALA A 51 -9.25 -9.23 -3.26
CA ALA A 51 -8.18 -8.65 -4.05
C ALA A 51 -7.18 -7.87 -3.18
N LEU A 52 -5.91 -7.88 -3.57
CA LEU A 52 -4.82 -7.25 -2.85
C LEU A 52 -4.30 -6.04 -3.62
N TYR A 53 -4.13 -4.92 -2.91
CA TYR A 53 -3.65 -3.67 -3.48
C TYR A 53 -2.64 -3.03 -2.55
N ALA A 54 -1.62 -2.36 -3.11
CA ALA A 54 -0.69 -1.56 -2.33
C ALA A 54 -0.45 -0.21 -3.01
N LEU A 55 -0.44 0.84 -2.20
CA LEU A 55 -0.23 2.23 -2.61
C LEU A 55 0.88 2.85 -1.76
N ASP A 56 1.35 4.04 -2.10
CA ASP A 56 2.19 4.83 -1.19
C ASP A 56 1.43 5.11 0.12
N ASN A 57 2.12 4.96 1.26
CA ASN A 57 1.55 5.23 2.56
C ASN A 57 1.51 6.74 2.86
N ILE A 58 2.28 7.55 2.12
CA ILE A 58 2.34 9.00 2.29
C ILE A 58 1.21 9.66 1.48
N ASP A 59 0.34 10.39 2.18
CA ASP A 59 -0.69 11.21 1.55
C ASP A 59 -0.03 12.42 0.83
N PRO A 60 -0.29 12.64 -0.48
CA PRO A 60 0.36 13.68 -1.27
C PRO A 60 -0.10 15.09 -0.92
N PHE A 61 -1.23 15.25 -0.23
CA PHE A 61 -1.73 16.57 0.19
C PHE A 61 -1.21 16.96 1.56
N SER A 62 -1.20 16.00 2.51
CA SER A 62 -0.80 16.27 3.89
C SER A 62 0.65 15.90 4.20
N HIS A 63 1.31 15.15 3.30
CA HIS A 63 2.64 14.56 3.46
C HIS A 63 2.78 13.65 4.70
N ALA A 64 1.67 13.15 5.23
CA ALA A 64 1.63 12.27 6.38
C ALA A 64 1.56 10.80 5.96
N ALA A 65 2.27 9.93 6.67
CA ALA A 65 2.28 8.48 6.43
C ALA A 65 1.03 7.78 7.02
N VAL A 66 -0.14 8.06 6.45
CA VAL A 66 -1.45 7.72 7.03
C VAL A 66 -2.39 6.95 6.10
N MET A 67 -2.02 6.70 4.84
CA MET A 67 -2.95 6.09 3.88
C MET A 67 -3.39 4.69 4.31
N SER A 68 -2.52 3.89 4.94
CA SER A 68 -2.86 2.58 5.52
C SER A 68 -3.99 2.61 6.56
N ARG A 69 -4.33 3.78 7.11
CA ARG A 69 -5.43 4.00 8.05
C ARG A 69 -6.69 4.53 7.37
N GLY A 70 -6.65 4.68 6.05
CA GLY A 70 -7.77 5.13 5.24
C GLY A 70 -8.93 4.16 5.26
N ILE A 71 -10.11 4.69 4.89
CA ILE A 71 -11.34 3.90 4.78
C ILE A 71 -11.41 3.36 3.36
N VAL A 72 -11.43 2.03 3.23
CA VAL A 72 -11.64 1.37 1.95
C VAL A 72 -13.12 1.50 1.55
N GLY A 73 -13.38 1.68 0.27
CA GLY A 73 -14.73 1.75 -0.27
C GLY A 73 -14.77 1.39 -1.75
N ASP A 74 -15.93 1.58 -2.35
CA ASP A 74 -16.17 1.37 -3.77
C ASP A 74 -16.82 2.61 -4.39
N ARG A 75 -16.40 2.98 -5.60
CA ARG A 75 -17.05 4.01 -6.40
C ARG A 75 -17.41 3.48 -7.78
N GLY A 76 -18.53 2.80 -7.86
CA GLY A 76 -19.06 2.29 -9.13
C GLY A 76 -18.24 1.12 -9.68
N GLY A 77 -17.77 0.24 -8.80
CA GLY A 77 -16.91 -0.90 -9.13
C GLY A 77 -15.41 -0.61 -9.07
N GLU A 78 -15.03 0.65 -8.83
CA GLU A 78 -13.63 1.01 -8.61
C GLU A 78 -13.30 0.94 -7.12
N PRO A 79 -12.36 0.06 -6.70
CA PRO A 79 -11.95 -0.02 -5.30
C PRO A 79 -11.18 1.23 -4.91
N THR A 80 -11.50 1.81 -3.77
CA THR A 80 -10.95 3.11 -3.34
C THR A 80 -10.48 3.09 -1.89
N VAL A 81 -9.64 4.06 -1.54
CA VAL A 81 -9.30 4.41 -0.16
C VAL A 81 -9.40 5.91 0.04
N ALA A 82 -10.11 6.33 1.07
CA ALA A 82 -10.19 7.74 1.47
C ALA A 82 -9.09 8.09 2.48
N SER A 83 -8.33 9.16 2.23
CA SER A 83 -7.33 9.66 3.18
C SER A 83 -7.98 10.01 4.52
N PRO A 84 -7.42 9.55 5.67
CA PRO A 84 -7.92 9.93 6.99
C PRO A 84 -7.89 11.44 7.24
N MET A 85 -6.94 12.15 6.63
CA MET A 85 -6.66 13.56 6.92
C MET A 85 -7.65 14.48 6.23
N LEU A 86 -7.65 14.47 4.90
CA LEU A 86 -8.36 15.46 4.09
C LEU A 86 -9.47 14.83 3.22
N LYS A 87 -9.74 13.53 3.40
CA LYS A 87 -10.86 12.78 2.81
C LYS A 87 -10.84 12.63 1.29
N GLN A 88 -9.75 13.01 0.61
CA GLN A 88 -9.59 12.70 -0.81
C GLN A 88 -9.62 11.20 -1.03
N VAL A 89 -10.29 10.80 -2.10
CA VAL A 89 -10.52 9.41 -2.45
C VAL A 89 -9.54 9.01 -3.54
N PHE A 90 -8.77 7.95 -3.30
CA PHE A 90 -7.81 7.40 -4.25
C PHE A 90 -8.26 6.03 -4.74
N SER A 91 -8.07 5.75 -6.02
CA SER A 91 -8.23 4.41 -6.59
C SER A 91 -7.16 3.46 -6.03
N LEU A 92 -7.57 2.31 -5.50
CA LEU A 92 -6.64 1.25 -5.06
C LEU A 92 -5.97 0.56 -6.25
N ARG A 93 -6.61 0.56 -7.42
CA ARG A 93 -6.10 -0.08 -8.64
C ARG A 93 -5.00 0.73 -9.31
N THR A 94 -5.20 2.05 -9.35
CA THR A 94 -4.37 2.95 -10.16
C THR A 94 -3.62 3.98 -9.32
N GLY A 95 -4.04 4.22 -8.08
CA GLY A 95 -3.51 5.29 -7.24
C GLY A 95 -4.01 6.69 -7.60
N SER A 96 -4.77 6.86 -8.70
CA SER A 96 -5.31 8.17 -9.09
C SER A 96 -6.28 8.71 -8.04
N CYS A 97 -6.14 9.99 -7.70
CA CYS A 97 -7.12 10.71 -6.90
C CYS A 97 -8.37 10.97 -7.74
N LEU A 98 -9.54 10.61 -7.22
CA LEU A 98 -10.83 10.78 -7.89
C LEU A 98 -11.39 12.19 -7.74
N ASP A 99 -10.85 12.97 -6.81
CA ASP A 99 -11.22 14.37 -6.58
C ASP A 99 -10.31 15.35 -7.33
N ASP A 100 -9.06 14.94 -7.60
CA ASP A 100 -8.08 15.71 -8.37
C ASP A 100 -7.28 14.80 -9.32
N PRO A 101 -7.63 14.76 -10.62
CA PRO A 101 -6.98 13.88 -11.59
C PRO A 101 -5.47 14.14 -11.80
N GLN A 102 -4.96 15.28 -11.35
CA GLN A 102 -3.53 15.61 -11.47
C GLN A 102 -2.69 14.95 -10.37
N VAL A 103 -3.34 14.41 -9.32
CA VAL A 103 -2.67 13.79 -8.18
C VAL A 103 -2.83 12.27 -8.23
N ARG A 104 -1.74 11.56 -8.00
CA ARG A 104 -1.71 10.10 -7.95
C ARG A 104 -0.72 9.61 -6.89
N LEU A 105 -1.11 8.54 -6.20
CA LEU A 105 -0.24 7.73 -5.36
C LEU A 105 0.52 6.71 -6.22
N ALA A 106 1.77 6.46 -5.88
CA ALA A 106 2.48 5.32 -6.45
C ALA A 106 1.78 4.02 -6.05
N THR A 107 1.64 3.09 -6.99
CA THR A 107 1.08 1.74 -6.76
C THR A 107 2.22 0.74 -6.65
N TYR A 108 2.06 -0.30 -5.84
CA TYR A 108 3.03 -1.37 -5.72
C TYR A 108 2.37 -2.70 -6.08
N ARG A 109 3.14 -3.59 -6.71
CA ARG A 109 2.65 -4.95 -7.00
C ARG A 109 2.55 -5.71 -5.68
N VAL A 110 1.54 -6.56 -5.58
CA VAL A 110 1.29 -7.40 -4.40
C VAL A 110 1.10 -8.83 -4.87
N ARG A 111 1.64 -9.78 -4.11
CA ARG A 111 1.40 -11.22 -4.33
C ARG A 111 1.17 -11.92 -3.00
N GLU A 112 0.36 -12.97 -3.03
CA GLU A 112 0.24 -13.92 -1.94
C GLU A 112 0.93 -15.23 -2.34
N ARG A 113 1.85 -15.73 -1.50
CA ARG A 113 2.59 -16.97 -1.73
C ARG A 113 2.79 -17.69 -0.39
N ASP A 114 2.46 -18.97 -0.34
CA ASP A 114 2.67 -19.83 0.84
C ASP A 114 2.09 -19.23 2.14
N GLY A 115 0.91 -18.61 2.05
CA GLY A 115 0.22 -17.98 3.19
C GLY A 115 0.81 -16.64 3.65
N ARG A 116 1.70 -16.04 2.86
CA ARG A 116 2.34 -14.73 3.12
C ARG A 116 2.07 -13.76 1.99
N ILE A 117 1.89 -12.49 2.35
CA ILE A 117 1.74 -11.40 1.38
C ILE A 117 3.08 -10.69 1.25
N ASP A 118 3.53 -10.54 0.01
CA ASP A 118 4.71 -9.77 -0.37
C ASP A 118 4.30 -8.52 -1.16
N VAL A 119 5.03 -7.42 -0.95
CA VAL A 119 4.88 -6.16 -1.68
C VAL A 119 6.14 -5.87 -2.47
N SER A 120 6.02 -5.34 -3.70
CA SER A 120 7.21 -5.01 -4.48
C SER A 120 7.99 -3.83 -3.87
N ILE A 121 9.32 -3.89 -3.94
CA ILE A 121 10.21 -2.82 -3.44
C ILE A 121 10.07 -1.57 -4.30
N ARG A 122 9.88 -1.75 -5.60
CA ARG A 122 9.66 -0.63 -6.53
C ARG A 122 8.18 -0.48 -6.83
N PRO A 123 7.71 0.76 -7.02
CA PRO A 123 6.37 0.99 -7.51
C PRO A 123 6.23 0.38 -8.92
N ASP A 124 5.01 0.00 -9.24
CA ASP A 124 4.63 -0.40 -10.58
C ASP A 124 4.67 0.84 -11.48
N GLU A 125 5.29 0.72 -12.65
CA GLU A 125 5.19 1.76 -13.66
C GLU A 125 3.73 1.78 -14.11
N ALA A 126 3.03 2.88 -13.82
CA ALA A 126 1.66 3.06 -14.25
C ALA A 126 1.56 2.74 -15.76
N PRO A 127 0.61 1.91 -16.21
CA PRO A 127 0.38 1.77 -17.64
C PRO A 127 0.07 3.16 -18.20
N GLN A 128 0.85 3.56 -19.22
CA GLN A 128 0.69 4.80 -19.98
C GLN A 128 -0.68 4.87 -20.64
#